data_AF-A0AAU9CFB1-F1
#
_entry.id   AF-A0AAU9CFB1-F1
#
_cell.length_a   1.000
_cell.length_b   1.000
_cell.length_c   1.000
_cell.angle_alpha   90.00
_cell.angle_beta   90.00
_cell.angle_gamma   90.00
#
_symmetry.space_group_name_H-M   'P 1'
#
loop_
_entity.id
_entity.type
_entity.pdbx_description
1 polymer ?
#
loop_
_entity_poly.entity_id
_entity_poly.type
_entity_poly.pdbx_seq_one_letter_code
_entity_poly.pdbx_strand_id
1 'polypeptide(L)'
;MRRSRNAIKSFFETGDTPSREDFADFIDSVFFHNEDTLTASKISDLSEALTPYALKDEIRLKPGLSFAVADLSARDAIPSYLRAWDQEIRVVSEGKSFRLTEGKASGDLADNGNWSALPAEFTDTQVSRLLAGVYINATASISRNRAVIEKGLTADTNINVSWNVSAGDDNITEVTVAGIDGTPGNSGNRTVGLRDSWTFTLRAKRTASDGTPKGDLVKSAGVSAVVPVFYGVSAESTYPEADPYGTGFTKLVQTGRTVPRQSFSPNNQYVWFISTRSGMTVYDENNLAQSGFTETEIDLRLPDGTTEKAYAYVSKTPKTVTGFGYDLRL
;
A
#
# COMPACT_ATOMS: atom_id res chain seq x y z
N MET A 1 20.04 -13.27 7.88
CA MET A 1 19.10 -12.14 8.00
C MET A 1 18.50 -11.96 9.40
N ARG A 2 17.55 -12.80 9.87
CA ARG A 2 16.91 -12.61 11.20
C ARG A 2 17.93 -12.70 12.36
N ARG A 3 18.92 -13.60 12.25
CA ARG A 3 20.02 -13.76 13.21
C ARG A 3 20.92 -12.51 13.30
N SER A 4 21.43 -12.07 12.16
CA SER A 4 22.38 -10.94 12.04
C SER A 4 21.74 -9.60 12.46
N ARG A 5 20.45 -9.39 12.11
CA ARG A 5 19.66 -8.23 12.59
C ARG A 5 19.46 -8.28 14.10
N ASN A 6 19.12 -9.44 14.66
CA ASN A 6 18.96 -9.60 16.11
C ASN A 6 20.28 -9.39 16.85
N ALA A 7 21.42 -9.82 16.31
CA ALA A 7 22.73 -9.61 16.90
C ALA A 7 23.08 -8.12 16.99
N ILE A 8 22.85 -7.35 15.92
CA ILE A 8 23.08 -5.90 15.91
C ILE A 8 22.07 -5.16 16.81
N LYS A 9 20.81 -5.60 16.85
CA LYS A 9 19.83 -5.08 17.81
C LYS A 9 20.28 -5.31 19.26
N SER A 10 20.76 -6.52 19.57
CA SER A 10 21.30 -6.88 20.89
C SER A 10 22.50 -6.01 21.27
N PHE A 11 23.39 -5.70 20.34
CA PHE A 11 24.51 -4.80 20.59
C PHE A 11 24.07 -3.43 21.11
N PHE A 12 23.05 -2.84 20.50
CA PHE A 12 22.54 -1.54 20.94
C PHE A 12 21.66 -1.62 22.20
N GLU A 13 20.94 -2.73 22.41
CA GLU A 13 20.06 -2.91 23.57
C GLU A 13 20.78 -3.39 24.84
N THR A 14 21.86 -4.17 24.70
CA THR A 14 22.51 -4.91 25.80
C THR A 14 24.04 -4.81 25.82
N GLY A 15 24.68 -4.26 24.78
CA GLY A 15 26.13 -4.15 24.66
C GLY A 15 26.83 -5.38 24.07
N ASP A 16 26.09 -6.44 23.75
CA ASP A 16 26.65 -7.68 23.18
C ASP A 16 27.27 -7.45 21.80
N THR A 17 28.57 -7.71 21.67
CA THR A 17 29.32 -7.41 20.43
C THR A 17 28.97 -8.42 19.32
N PRO A 18 28.38 -7.99 18.18
CA PRO A 18 28.09 -8.87 17.06
C PRO A 18 29.38 -9.38 16.44
N SER A 19 29.33 -10.57 15.84
CA SER A 19 30.47 -11.06 15.06
C SER A 19 30.67 -10.23 13.79
N ARG A 20 31.88 -10.30 13.21
CA ARG A 20 32.18 -9.71 11.91
C ARG A 20 31.23 -10.23 10.81
N GLU A 21 30.83 -11.48 10.90
CA GLU A 21 29.87 -12.12 10.00
C GLU A 21 28.45 -11.57 10.18
N ASP A 22 28.03 -11.28 11.42
CA ASP A 22 26.72 -10.66 11.68
C ASP A 22 26.61 -9.24 11.09
N PHE A 23 27.70 -8.46 11.14
CA PHE A 23 27.75 -7.15 10.48
C PHE A 23 27.78 -7.25 8.95
N ALA A 24 28.55 -8.18 8.40
CA ALA A 24 28.62 -8.41 6.96
C ALA A 24 27.26 -8.84 6.41
N ASP A 25 26.60 -9.81 7.05
CA ASP A 25 25.26 -10.29 6.67
C ASP A 25 24.19 -9.21 6.82
N PHE A 26 24.31 -8.32 7.81
CA PHE A 26 23.38 -7.23 7.99
C PHE A 26 23.50 -6.20 6.88
N ILE A 27 24.73 -5.77 6.57
CA ILE A 27 25.01 -4.90 5.42
C ILE A 27 24.49 -5.59 4.15
N ASP A 28 24.80 -6.86 3.95
CA ASP A 28 24.32 -7.63 2.80
C ASP A 28 22.78 -7.66 2.73
N SER A 29 22.09 -7.83 3.87
CA SER A 29 20.63 -7.87 3.91
C SER A 29 19.92 -6.52 3.77
N VAL A 30 20.55 -5.42 4.20
CA VAL A 30 20.00 -4.06 4.08
C VAL A 30 20.25 -3.51 2.69
N PHE A 31 21.38 -3.87 2.09
CA PHE A 31 21.87 -3.26 0.87
C PHE A 31 21.70 -4.17 -0.37
N PHE A 32 21.82 -5.49 -0.28
CA PHE A 32 21.83 -6.37 -1.48
C PHE A 32 20.54 -7.14 -1.76
N HIS A 33 19.58 -7.21 -0.82
CA HIS A 33 18.31 -7.94 -1.03
C HIS A 33 17.09 -7.09 -1.39
N ASN A 34 17.20 -5.76 -1.37
CA ASN A 34 16.23 -4.91 -2.05
C ASN A 34 16.74 -4.72 -3.48
N GLU A 35 15.93 -4.98 -4.50
CA GLU A 35 16.25 -4.87 -5.94
C GLU A 35 16.66 -3.46 -6.41
N ASP A 36 16.92 -2.53 -5.49
CA ASP A 36 17.47 -1.22 -5.77
C ASP A 36 19.00 -1.32 -5.82
N THR A 37 19.56 -1.33 -7.04
CA THR A 37 21.00 -1.16 -7.29
C THR A 37 21.61 -0.10 -6.37
N LEU A 38 22.62 -0.48 -5.58
CA LEU A 38 23.44 0.48 -4.86
C LEU A 38 24.19 1.34 -5.87
N THR A 39 23.98 2.65 -5.81
CA THR A 39 24.83 3.62 -6.48
C THR A 39 25.79 4.21 -5.45
N ALA A 40 27.01 4.56 -5.88
CA ALA A 40 27.99 5.26 -5.02
C ALA A 40 27.39 6.52 -4.37
N SER A 41 26.41 7.16 -5.02
CA SER A 41 25.64 8.29 -4.49
C SER A 41 24.87 7.94 -3.21
N LYS A 42 24.15 6.81 -3.13
CA LYS A 42 23.35 6.48 -1.93
C LYS A 42 24.22 6.18 -0.70
N ILE A 43 25.41 5.62 -0.89
CA ILE A 43 26.38 5.41 0.20
C ILE A 43 27.10 6.72 0.53
N SER A 44 27.37 7.57 -0.46
CA SER A 44 27.86 8.93 -0.23
C SER A 44 26.87 9.71 0.63
N ASP A 45 25.57 9.65 0.34
CA ASP A 45 24.52 10.32 1.11
C ASP A 45 24.44 9.79 2.56
N LEU A 46 24.59 8.48 2.76
CA LEU A 46 24.68 7.87 4.09
C LEU A 46 25.95 8.31 4.84
N SER A 47 27.10 8.32 4.15
CA SER A 47 28.37 8.80 4.68
C SER A 47 28.31 10.29 5.02
N GLU A 48 27.67 11.11 4.19
CA GLU A 48 27.52 12.55 4.35
C GLU A 48 26.52 12.87 5.46
N ALA A 49 25.41 12.12 5.58
CA ALA A 49 24.49 12.22 6.71
C ALA A 49 25.13 11.84 8.06
N LEU A 50 26.18 11.01 8.03
CA LEU A 50 26.97 10.62 9.19
C LEU A 50 28.21 11.53 9.42
N THR A 51 28.58 12.36 8.44
CA THR A 51 29.81 13.19 8.44
C THR A 51 29.84 14.30 9.50
N PRO A 52 28.75 15.06 9.78
CA PRO A 52 28.73 16.04 10.87
C PRO A 52 28.96 15.42 12.25
N TYR A 53 28.74 14.12 12.37
CA TYR A 53 28.82 13.38 13.61
C TYR A 53 30.11 12.55 13.76
N ALA A 54 30.96 12.54 12.73
CA ALA A 54 32.29 11.92 12.75
C ALA A 54 33.39 12.85 13.29
N LEU A 55 33.09 14.14 13.49
CA LEU A 55 34.06 15.16 13.92
C LEU A 55 34.31 15.19 15.43
N LYS A 56 33.67 14.32 16.22
CA LYS A 56 33.93 14.23 17.67
C LYS A 56 34.69 12.99 18.13
N ASP A 57 34.76 11.94 17.33
CA ASP A 57 35.57 10.75 17.60
C ASP A 57 36.05 10.13 16.28
N GLU A 58 37.23 10.55 15.83
CA GLU A 58 38.02 9.76 14.90
C GLU A 58 38.29 8.41 15.58
N ILE A 59 37.88 7.26 15.04
CA ILE A 59 38.83 6.43 14.27
C ILE A 59 38.16 5.23 13.55
N ARG A 60 36.86 4.92 13.64
CA ARG A 60 36.38 3.60 13.12
C ARG A 60 35.19 3.54 12.16
N LEU A 61 34.24 4.47 12.17
CA LEU A 61 33.12 4.44 11.21
C LEU A 61 33.50 4.98 9.84
N LYS A 62 34.23 6.10 9.81
CA LYS A 62 34.66 6.73 8.56
C LYS A 62 35.56 5.79 7.73
N PRO A 63 36.60 5.14 8.29
CA PRO A 63 37.41 4.20 7.52
C PRO A 63 36.61 2.98 7.05
N GLY A 64 35.71 2.42 7.87
CA GLY A 64 34.89 1.26 7.50
C GLY A 64 33.91 1.56 6.35
N LEU A 65 33.22 2.70 6.41
CA LEU A 65 32.35 3.17 5.34
C LEU A 65 33.14 3.59 4.10
N SER A 66 34.29 4.26 4.26
CA SER A 66 35.17 4.62 3.14
C SER A 66 35.77 3.39 2.45
N PHE A 67 36.07 2.31 3.18
CA PHE A 67 36.48 1.04 2.58
C PHE A 67 35.34 0.38 1.79
N ALA A 68 34.10 0.41 2.30
CA ALA A 68 32.94 -0.11 1.58
C ALA A 68 32.65 0.71 0.30
N VAL A 69 32.77 2.05 0.36
CA VAL A 69 32.66 2.94 -0.81
C VAL A 69 33.77 2.68 -1.82
N ALA A 70 35.02 2.49 -1.36
CA ALA A 70 36.16 2.21 -2.23
C ALA A 70 36.08 0.83 -2.90
N ASP A 71 35.65 -0.22 -2.18
CA ASP A 71 35.48 -1.57 -2.73
C ASP A 71 34.36 -1.60 -3.79
N LEU A 72 33.25 -0.90 -3.53
CA LEU A 72 32.14 -0.78 -4.49
C LEU A 72 32.53 0.07 -5.72
N SER A 73 33.30 1.14 -5.53
CA SER A 73 33.82 1.98 -6.64
C SER A 73 34.92 1.28 -7.44
N ALA A 74 35.62 0.30 -6.87
CA ALA A 74 36.62 -0.51 -7.55
C ALA A 74 36.01 -1.65 -8.38
N ARG A 75 34.82 -2.15 -8.00
CA ARG A 75 34.06 -3.15 -8.76
C ARG A 75 33.41 -2.57 -10.03
N ASP A 76 33.08 -1.28 -10.02
CA ASP A 76 32.63 -0.53 -11.19
C ASP A 76 33.77 0.36 -11.77
N ALA A 77 34.73 -0.28 -12.44
CA ALA A 77 35.72 0.27 -13.39
C ALA A 77 36.15 1.76 -13.27
N ILE A 78 37.40 2.00 -12.83
CA ILE A 78 38.06 3.32 -12.70
C ILE A 78 38.88 3.63 -13.99
N PRO A 79 38.94 4.89 -14.53
CA PRO A 79 39.90 5.90 -14.06
C PRO A 79 39.54 7.39 -14.26
N SER A 80 39.45 8.17 -13.17
CA SER A 80 39.93 9.57 -13.13
C SER A 80 39.82 10.27 -11.76
N TYR A 81 38.97 9.81 -10.84
CA TYR A 81 38.77 10.52 -9.56
C TYR A 81 39.85 10.27 -8.49
N LEU A 82 40.63 9.19 -8.59
CA LEU A 82 41.64 8.83 -7.59
C LEU A 82 42.85 9.78 -7.52
N ARG A 83 43.07 10.66 -8.50
CA ARG A 83 44.17 11.65 -8.43
C ARG A 83 43.81 12.91 -7.62
N ALA A 84 42.52 13.19 -7.44
CA ALA A 84 42.08 14.35 -6.64
C ALA A 84 42.12 14.05 -5.13
N TRP A 85 41.79 12.81 -4.75
CA TRP A 85 41.74 12.40 -3.33
C TRP A 85 43.10 12.11 -2.69
N ASP A 86 44.11 11.73 -3.49
CA ASP A 86 45.48 11.50 -2.98
C ASP A 86 46.21 12.82 -2.61
N GLN A 87 45.68 13.97 -3.06
CA GLN A 87 46.20 15.29 -2.67
C GLN A 87 45.53 15.87 -1.42
N GLU A 88 44.31 15.46 -1.09
CA GLU A 88 43.54 16.05 0.03
C GLU A 88 43.91 15.47 1.40
N ILE A 89 44.46 14.25 1.45
CA ILE A 89 44.97 13.62 2.69
C ILE A 89 46.35 14.21 3.12
N ARG A 90 46.91 15.15 2.35
CA ARG A 90 48.15 15.84 2.72
C ARG A 90 47.98 17.08 3.59
N VAL A 91 46.75 17.50 3.88
CA VAL A 91 46.50 18.70 4.69
C VAL A 91 45.64 18.31 5.88
N VAL A 92 46.07 18.77 7.05
CA VAL A 92 45.47 18.57 8.38
C VAL A 92 45.90 17.28 9.11
N SER A 93 47.19 17.21 9.42
CA SER A 93 47.62 17.19 10.83
C SER A 93 49.07 17.67 10.91
N GLU A 94 49.43 18.32 12.01
CA GLU A 94 50.71 18.98 12.24
C GLU A 94 51.92 18.08 11.92
N GLY A 95 52.51 18.26 10.74
CA GLY A 95 53.91 17.92 10.47
C GLY A 95 54.31 16.45 10.44
N LYS A 96 53.40 15.47 10.36
CA LYS A 96 53.77 14.04 10.18
C LYS A 96 53.07 13.41 8.98
N SER A 97 53.85 13.11 7.95
CA SER A 97 53.38 12.39 6.76
C SER A 97 53.26 10.88 7.02
N PHE A 98 52.07 10.33 6.85
CA PHE A 98 51.85 8.88 6.76
C PHE A 98 52.07 8.41 5.31
N ARG A 99 52.73 7.26 5.13
CA ARG A 99 52.75 6.51 3.88
C ARG A 99 52.10 5.16 4.11
N LEU A 100 50.96 4.93 3.48
CA LEU A 100 50.39 3.58 3.35
C LEU A 100 51.06 2.94 2.13
N THR A 101 51.93 1.97 2.38
CA THR A 101 52.39 1.04 1.33
C THR A 101 51.85 -0.34 1.72
N GLU A 102 51.35 -1.06 0.72
CA GLU A 102 50.68 -2.36 0.79
C GLU A 102 50.98 -3.18 2.05
N GLY A 103 49.98 -3.29 2.93
CA GLY A 103 49.84 -4.44 3.83
C GLY A 103 50.56 -4.44 5.18
N LYS A 104 51.33 -3.40 5.56
CA LYS A 104 51.80 -3.27 6.96
C LYS A 104 51.90 -1.81 7.41
N ALA A 105 51.15 -1.45 8.46
CA ALA A 105 51.41 -0.25 9.22
C ALA A 105 52.52 -0.54 10.25
N SER A 106 53.72 0.01 10.04
CA SER A 106 54.72 0.11 11.11
C SER A 106 55.02 1.59 11.34
N GLY A 107 54.73 2.07 12.54
CA GLY A 107 55.06 3.41 13.04
C GLY A 107 54.75 3.48 14.52
N ASP A 108 55.50 4.32 15.25
CA ASP A 108 55.70 4.41 16.71
C ASP A 108 54.45 4.68 17.59
N LEU A 109 53.29 4.10 17.28
CA LEU A 109 52.10 4.10 18.14
C LEU A 109 51.95 2.81 18.96
N ALA A 110 52.90 1.87 18.85
CA ALA A 110 52.84 0.60 19.58
C ALA A 110 53.15 0.73 21.09
N ASP A 111 53.84 1.78 21.54
CA ASP A 111 54.49 1.72 22.85
C ASP A 111 53.96 2.65 23.94
N ASN A 112 53.04 3.60 23.72
CA ASN A 112 52.58 4.48 24.81
C ASN A 112 51.13 4.99 24.71
N GLY A 113 50.25 4.26 24.04
CA GLY A 113 48.82 4.58 24.02
C GLY A 113 48.10 3.70 25.02
N ASN A 114 47.65 4.27 26.15
CA ASN A 114 46.74 3.61 27.05
C ASN A 114 45.40 3.34 26.31
N TRP A 115 45.25 2.17 25.67
CA TRP A 115 44.05 1.74 24.95
C TRP A 115 42.82 1.54 25.85
N SER A 116 42.94 1.80 27.16
CA SER A 116 41.87 1.60 28.15
C SER A 116 40.85 2.73 28.25
N ALA A 117 41.04 3.82 27.50
CA ALA A 117 40.06 4.91 27.44
C ALA A 117 39.66 5.12 25.99
N LEU A 118 38.48 4.63 25.61
CA LEU A 118 37.58 5.18 24.59
C LEU A 118 36.46 4.17 24.32
N PRO A 119 35.31 4.25 25.03
CA PRO A 119 34.06 4.02 24.34
C PRO A 119 33.70 5.35 23.66
N ALA A 120 33.92 5.46 22.35
CA ALA A 120 33.21 6.46 21.58
C ALA A 120 31.73 6.01 21.55
N GLU A 121 31.02 6.30 22.63
CA GLU A 121 29.62 5.96 22.78
C GLU A 121 28.85 6.75 21.72
N PHE A 122 28.09 6.05 20.88
CA PHE A 122 27.15 6.71 19.99
C PHE A 122 26.23 7.60 20.82
N THR A 123 26.01 8.83 20.38
CA THR A 123 24.98 9.67 21.02
C THR A 123 23.63 8.97 20.91
N ASP A 124 22.74 9.16 21.89
CA ASP A 124 21.39 8.58 21.91
C ASP A 124 20.61 8.82 20.60
N THR A 125 20.86 9.96 19.95
CA THR A 125 20.25 10.30 18.66
C THR A 125 20.79 9.44 17.51
N GLN A 126 22.08 9.14 17.49
CA GLN A 126 22.70 8.25 16.50
C GLN A 126 22.24 6.81 16.70
N VAL A 127 22.21 6.34 17.95
CA VAL A 127 21.68 5.01 18.30
C VAL A 127 20.22 4.91 17.84
N SER A 128 19.40 5.91 18.15
CA SER A 128 17.98 5.93 17.74
C SER A 128 17.78 5.91 16.22
N ARG A 129 18.63 6.60 15.45
CA ARG A 129 18.54 6.62 13.98
C ARG A 129 19.00 5.30 13.35
N LEU A 130 20.07 4.69 13.88
CA LEU A 130 20.52 3.36 13.47
C LEU A 130 19.46 2.30 13.79
N LEU A 131 18.90 2.34 15.00
CA LEU A 131 17.79 1.47 15.41
C LEU A 131 16.55 1.66 14.52
N ALA A 132 16.21 2.89 14.15
CA ALA A 132 15.11 3.17 13.22
C ALA A 132 15.34 2.61 11.81
N GLY A 133 16.59 2.60 11.32
CA GLY A 133 16.96 2.06 10.00
C GLY A 133 16.89 0.53 9.91
N VAL A 134 17.00 -0.16 11.04
CA VAL A 134 16.89 -1.63 11.11
C VAL A 134 15.52 -2.12 11.55
N TYR A 135 14.65 -1.20 11.97
CA TYR A 135 13.33 -1.49 12.50
C TYR A 135 12.37 -1.93 11.40
N ILE A 136 11.80 -3.14 11.53
CA ILE A 136 10.65 -3.57 10.72
C ILE A 136 9.38 -3.06 11.39
N ASN A 137 8.77 -2.06 10.78
CA ASN A 137 7.45 -1.61 11.23
C ASN A 137 6.40 -2.71 11.10
N ALA A 138 5.51 -2.80 12.08
CA ALA A 138 4.31 -3.59 11.94
C ALA A 138 3.48 -3.13 10.73
N THR A 139 2.85 -4.09 10.05
CA THR A 139 1.97 -3.84 8.90
C THR A 139 0.60 -4.45 9.13
N ALA A 140 -0.42 -3.87 8.51
CA ALA A 140 -1.79 -4.37 8.59
C ALA A 140 -2.48 -4.23 7.22
N SER A 141 -3.32 -5.21 6.90
CA SER A 141 -4.15 -5.25 5.70
C SER A 141 -5.51 -5.83 6.03
N ILE A 142 -6.56 -5.26 5.44
CA ILE A 142 -7.92 -5.80 5.45
C ILE A 142 -8.47 -5.74 4.02
N SER A 143 -9.18 -6.79 3.63
CA SER A 143 -9.74 -6.95 2.29
C SER A 143 -11.13 -7.58 2.34
N ARG A 144 -11.86 -7.44 1.26
CA ARG A 144 -13.19 -8.02 1.05
C ARG A 144 -13.32 -8.52 -0.38
N ASN A 145 -14.11 -9.57 -0.58
CA ASN A 145 -14.36 -10.15 -1.91
C ASN A 145 -15.30 -9.30 -2.79
N ARG A 146 -16.14 -8.44 -2.20
CA ARG A 146 -17.05 -7.54 -2.93
C ARG A 146 -16.99 -6.15 -2.33
N ALA A 147 -16.89 -5.13 -3.19
CA ALA A 147 -16.97 -3.73 -2.77
C ALA A 147 -18.40 -3.17 -2.86
N VAL A 148 -19.31 -3.88 -3.53
CA VAL A 148 -20.66 -3.42 -3.85
C VAL A 148 -21.65 -4.56 -3.62
N ILE A 149 -22.79 -4.24 -3.02
CA ILE A 149 -23.95 -5.13 -2.87
C ILE A 149 -25.21 -4.41 -3.34
N GLU A 150 -26.27 -5.18 -3.57
CA GLU A 150 -27.58 -4.63 -3.92
C GLU A 150 -28.27 -4.12 -2.66
N LYS A 151 -28.78 -2.89 -2.74
CA LYS A 151 -29.61 -2.29 -1.70
C LYS A 151 -31.01 -2.90 -1.73
N GLY A 152 -31.61 -3.03 -0.55
CA GLY A 152 -33.01 -3.42 -0.40
C GLY A 152 -33.29 -4.91 -0.59
N LEU A 153 -32.29 -5.77 -0.41
CA LEU A 153 -32.51 -7.22 -0.35
C LEU A 153 -33.15 -7.62 0.98
N THR A 154 -34.08 -8.57 0.93
CA THR A 154 -34.68 -9.18 2.14
C THR A 154 -33.74 -10.15 2.85
N ALA A 155 -32.80 -10.73 2.11
CA ALA A 155 -31.77 -11.64 2.61
C ALA A 155 -30.38 -10.98 2.56
N ASP A 156 -29.51 -11.41 3.46
CA ASP A 156 -28.16 -10.88 3.55
C ASP A 156 -27.30 -11.28 2.35
N THR A 157 -26.44 -10.37 1.88
CA THR A 157 -25.36 -10.69 0.95
C THR A 157 -24.11 -11.08 1.74
N ASN A 158 -23.63 -12.30 1.49
CA ASN A 158 -22.41 -12.80 2.14
C ASN A 158 -21.16 -12.09 1.61
N ILE A 159 -20.47 -11.39 2.51
CA ILE A 159 -19.18 -10.76 2.27
C ILE A 159 -18.08 -11.52 3.01
N ASN A 160 -17.06 -11.97 2.27
CA ASN A 160 -15.88 -12.58 2.87
C ASN A 160 -14.86 -11.48 3.14
N VAL A 161 -14.53 -11.28 4.41
CA VAL A 161 -13.57 -10.31 4.91
C VAL A 161 -12.34 -11.04 5.41
N SER A 162 -11.18 -10.67 4.90
CA SER A 162 -9.90 -11.25 5.31
C SER A 162 -8.97 -10.16 5.82
N TRP A 163 -8.23 -10.45 6.89
CA TRP A 163 -7.27 -9.52 7.48
C TRP A 163 -5.96 -10.21 7.82
N ASN A 164 -4.91 -9.40 7.89
CA ASN A 164 -3.59 -9.81 8.32
C ASN A 164 -2.87 -8.63 9.00
N VAL A 165 -2.17 -8.93 10.08
CA VAL A 165 -1.33 -8.03 10.87
C VAL A 165 0.01 -8.72 11.05
N SER A 166 1.08 -8.11 10.55
CA SER A 166 2.45 -8.55 10.80
C SER A 166 3.06 -7.65 11.87
N ALA A 167 3.63 -8.26 12.89
CA ALA A 167 4.19 -7.56 14.04
C ALA A 167 5.50 -6.82 13.69
N GLY A 168 6.28 -7.32 12.73
CA GLY A 168 7.63 -6.81 12.49
C GLY A 168 8.48 -6.94 13.77
N ASP A 169 9.04 -5.82 14.21
CA ASP A 169 9.75 -5.68 15.49
C ASP A 169 8.87 -5.12 16.63
N ASP A 170 7.62 -4.75 16.35
CA ASP A 170 6.63 -4.39 17.37
C ASP A 170 6.04 -5.66 18.02
N ASN A 171 5.48 -5.53 19.22
CA ASN A 171 4.59 -6.50 19.81
C ASN A 171 3.14 -6.12 19.50
N ILE A 172 2.33 -7.06 18.99
CA ILE A 172 0.90 -6.86 18.79
C ILE A 172 0.16 -7.32 20.04
N THR A 173 -0.47 -6.39 20.74
CA THR A 173 -1.13 -6.66 22.03
C THR A 173 -2.62 -6.90 21.89
N GLU A 174 -3.24 -6.33 20.86
CA GLU A 174 -4.67 -6.46 20.60
C GLU A 174 -4.94 -6.29 19.11
N VAL A 175 -5.80 -7.14 18.55
CA VAL A 175 -6.35 -6.97 17.21
C VAL A 175 -7.87 -7.01 17.31
N THR A 176 -8.54 -6.05 16.67
CA THR A 176 -10.00 -5.98 16.57
C THR A 176 -10.40 -5.69 15.13
N VAL A 177 -11.57 -6.23 14.72
CA VAL A 177 -12.18 -5.94 13.44
C VAL A 177 -13.64 -5.57 13.68
N ALA A 178 -13.99 -4.30 13.46
CA ALA A 178 -15.36 -3.84 13.65
C ALA A 178 -16.34 -4.58 12.73
N GLY A 179 -17.41 -5.13 13.31
CA GLY A 179 -18.41 -5.95 12.61
C GLY A 179 -18.08 -7.45 12.56
N ILE A 180 -17.05 -7.91 13.28
CA ILE A 180 -16.76 -9.34 13.48
C ILE A 180 -16.72 -9.61 14.99
N ASP A 181 -17.57 -10.54 15.45
CA ASP A 181 -17.63 -10.92 16.85
C ASP A 181 -16.40 -11.75 17.30
N GLY A 182 -15.99 -11.54 18.55
CA GLY A 182 -14.85 -12.19 19.19
C GLY A 182 -13.54 -11.39 19.09
N THR A 183 -12.46 -11.92 19.68
CA THR A 183 -11.12 -11.33 19.57
C THR A 183 -10.43 -11.93 18.34
N PRO A 184 -10.32 -11.18 17.22
CA PRO A 184 -9.62 -11.70 16.05
C PRO A 184 -8.13 -11.89 16.36
N GLY A 185 -7.56 -12.97 15.84
CA GLY A 185 -6.11 -13.15 15.83
C GLY A 185 -5.43 -12.21 14.83
N ASN A 186 -4.09 -12.27 14.76
CA ASN A 186 -3.29 -11.47 13.83
C ASN A 186 -3.65 -11.71 12.35
N SER A 187 -4.26 -12.84 12.01
CA SER A 187 -4.84 -13.06 10.70
C SER A 187 -6.18 -13.78 10.83
N GLY A 188 -7.01 -13.66 9.81
CA GLY A 188 -8.26 -14.40 9.76
C GLY A 188 -9.09 -14.10 8.53
N ASN A 189 -10.14 -14.89 8.38
CA ASN A 189 -11.14 -14.76 7.35
C ASN A 189 -12.52 -15.06 7.95
N ARG A 190 -13.52 -14.22 7.66
CA ARG A 190 -14.89 -14.39 8.13
C ARG A 190 -15.88 -13.99 7.05
N THR A 191 -17.00 -14.69 7.02
CA THR A 191 -18.16 -14.31 6.22
C THR A 191 -19.11 -13.52 7.09
N VAL A 192 -19.51 -12.34 6.63
CA VAL A 192 -20.49 -11.46 7.28
C VAL A 192 -21.65 -11.23 6.33
N GLY A 193 -22.87 -11.40 6.81
CA GLY A 193 -24.09 -11.06 6.07
C GLY A 193 -24.36 -9.56 6.15
N LEU A 194 -24.48 -8.89 5.01
CA LEU A 194 -24.81 -7.47 4.94
C LEU A 194 -26.04 -7.22 4.06
N ARG A 195 -26.88 -6.27 4.49
CA ARG A 195 -27.98 -5.69 3.67
C ARG A 195 -27.68 -4.26 3.24
N ASP A 196 -26.92 -3.55 4.06
CA ASP A 196 -26.62 -2.14 3.89
C ASP A 196 -25.12 -1.90 3.70
N SER A 197 -24.79 -0.66 3.38
CA SER A 197 -23.40 -0.21 3.32
C SER A 197 -22.73 -0.41 4.68
N TRP A 198 -21.50 -0.94 4.66
CA TRP A 198 -20.73 -1.19 5.87
C TRP A 198 -19.26 -0.91 5.65
N THR A 199 -18.54 -0.54 6.70
CA THR A 199 -17.08 -0.40 6.68
C THR A 199 -16.46 -1.26 7.76
N PHE A 200 -15.75 -2.30 7.34
CA PHE A 200 -14.93 -3.08 8.24
C PHE A 200 -13.68 -2.28 8.60
N THR A 201 -13.38 -2.16 9.88
CA THR A 201 -12.18 -1.46 10.36
C THR A 201 -11.35 -2.39 11.20
N LEU A 202 -10.17 -2.72 10.70
CA LEU A 202 -9.12 -3.43 11.41
C LEU A 202 -8.34 -2.41 12.26
N ARG A 203 -8.22 -2.68 13.55
CA ARG A 203 -7.36 -1.95 14.47
C ARG A 203 -6.43 -2.94 15.17
N ALA A 204 -5.13 -2.68 15.12
CA ALA A 204 -4.13 -3.43 15.88
C ALA A 204 -3.35 -2.49 16.80
N LYS A 205 -3.38 -2.76 18.10
CA LYS A 205 -2.56 -2.06 19.10
C LYS A 205 -1.17 -2.66 19.11
N ARG A 206 -0.18 -1.78 19.24
CA ARG A 206 1.23 -2.13 19.15
C ARG A 206 2.04 -1.50 20.28
N THR A 207 3.03 -2.22 20.77
CA THR A 207 4.07 -1.73 21.67
C THR A 207 5.43 -2.03 21.05
N ALA A 208 6.47 -1.29 21.41
CA ALA A 208 7.85 -1.68 21.10
C ALA A 208 8.28 -2.90 21.94
N SER A 209 9.48 -3.42 21.68
CA SER A 209 10.06 -4.56 22.42
C SER A 209 10.20 -4.29 23.93
N ASP A 210 10.39 -3.03 24.32
CA ASP A 210 10.45 -2.54 25.70
C ASP A 210 9.07 -2.36 26.37
N GLY A 211 7.98 -2.62 25.64
CA GLY A 211 6.61 -2.43 26.13
C GLY A 211 6.05 -1.01 25.93
N THR A 212 6.84 -0.07 25.38
CA THR A 212 6.38 1.30 25.13
C THR A 212 5.25 1.32 24.08
N PRO A 213 4.08 1.93 24.36
CA PRO A 213 2.99 2.05 23.39
C PRO A 213 3.40 2.75 22.09
N LYS A 214 2.93 2.22 20.97
CA LYS A 214 3.06 2.81 19.64
C LYS A 214 1.66 3.14 19.09
N GLY A 215 1.60 4.02 18.09
CA GLY A 215 0.33 4.35 17.43
C GLY A 215 -0.31 3.12 16.79
N ASP A 216 -1.62 3.00 16.91
CA ASP A 216 -2.39 1.87 16.36
C ASP A 216 -2.24 1.77 14.83
N LEU A 217 -2.24 0.54 14.32
CA LEU A 217 -2.47 0.29 12.90
C LEU A 217 -3.97 0.27 12.64
N VAL A 218 -4.46 1.19 11.82
CA VAL A 218 -5.87 1.26 11.43
C VAL A 218 -5.98 1.12 9.91
N LYS A 219 -6.80 0.17 9.46
CA LYS A 219 -7.11 -0.06 8.04
C LYS A 219 -8.60 -0.33 7.88
N SER A 220 -9.16 0.11 6.76
CA SER A 220 -10.60 -0.03 6.50
C SER A 220 -10.89 -0.61 5.13
N ALA A 221 -12.00 -1.33 5.06
CA ALA A 221 -12.51 -2.02 3.89
C ALA A 221 -14.03 -1.78 3.79
N GLY A 222 -14.43 -0.93 2.84
CA GLY A 222 -15.83 -0.55 2.63
C GLY A 222 -16.58 -1.47 1.67
N VAL A 223 -17.88 -1.62 1.93
CA VAL A 223 -18.90 -2.20 1.06
C VAL A 223 -20.02 -1.17 0.90
N SER A 224 -20.41 -0.88 -0.34
CA SER A 224 -21.51 0.02 -0.64
C SER A 224 -22.74 -0.75 -1.10
N ALA A 225 -23.86 -0.57 -0.41
CA ALA A 225 -25.17 -0.97 -0.91
C ALA A 225 -25.65 0.07 -1.93
N VAL A 226 -25.90 -0.38 -3.16
CA VAL A 226 -26.35 0.48 -4.27
C VAL A 226 -27.70 0.03 -4.78
N VAL A 227 -28.52 1.01 -5.14
CA VAL A 227 -29.74 0.74 -5.90
C VAL A 227 -29.33 0.22 -7.28
N PRO A 228 -29.84 -0.93 -7.73
CA PRO A 228 -29.50 -1.46 -9.04
C PRO A 228 -29.94 -0.52 -10.17
N VAL A 229 -29.24 -0.61 -11.30
CA VAL A 229 -29.71 -0.07 -12.57
C VAL A 229 -30.22 -1.21 -13.43
N PHE A 230 -31.19 -0.92 -14.31
CA PHE A 230 -31.81 -1.92 -15.15
C PHE A 230 -31.75 -1.50 -16.60
N TYR A 231 -31.74 -2.48 -17.49
CA TYR A 231 -31.91 -2.25 -18.92
C TYR A 231 -32.66 -3.42 -19.54
N GLY A 232 -33.41 -3.19 -20.60
CA GLY A 232 -34.22 -4.25 -21.18
C GLY A 232 -35.09 -3.79 -22.33
N VAL A 233 -35.99 -4.69 -22.73
CA VAL A 233 -37.05 -4.39 -23.70
C VAL A 233 -38.41 -4.74 -23.11
N SER A 234 -39.43 -3.96 -23.48
CA SER A 234 -40.80 -4.19 -23.03
C SER A 234 -41.81 -3.84 -24.12
N ALA A 235 -42.96 -4.51 -24.13
CA ALA A 235 -44.09 -4.09 -24.97
C ALA A 235 -44.78 -2.82 -24.43
N GLU A 236 -44.61 -2.55 -23.13
CA GLU A 236 -45.21 -1.41 -22.45
C GLU A 236 -44.40 -0.14 -22.66
N SER A 237 -45.10 0.99 -22.82
CA SER A 237 -44.52 2.33 -22.95
C SER A 237 -44.39 3.05 -21.60
N THR A 238 -45.07 2.57 -20.57
CA THR A 238 -45.08 3.11 -19.21
C THR A 238 -44.50 2.12 -18.22
N TYR A 239 -43.89 2.64 -17.15
CA TYR A 239 -43.22 1.83 -16.15
C TYR A 239 -44.24 0.95 -15.40
N PRO A 240 -44.08 -0.39 -15.41
CA PRO A 240 -45.01 -1.27 -14.73
C PRO A 240 -44.68 -1.31 -13.23
N GLU A 241 -45.42 -0.57 -12.41
CA GLU A 241 -45.25 -0.53 -10.94
C GLU A 241 -45.38 -1.92 -10.27
N ALA A 242 -46.14 -2.83 -10.89
CA ALA A 242 -46.46 -4.14 -10.32
C ALA A 242 -45.32 -5.16 -10.40
N ASP A 243 -44.37 -5.00 -11.33
CA ASP A 243 -43.23 -5.91 -11.49
C ASP A 243 -42.01 -5.19 -12.08
N PRO A 244 -41.27 -4.43 -11.26
CA PRO A 244 -40.08 -3.72 -11.72
C PRO A 244 -38.91 -4.66 -12.09
N TYR A 245 -39.05 -5.97 -11.84
CA TYR A 245 -38.06 -7.02 -12.08
C TYR A 245 -38.48 -8.00 -13.19
N GLY A 246 -39.54 -7.70 -13.94
CA GLY A 246 -40.10 -8.61 -14.93
C GLY A 246 -39.06 -9.17 -15.91
N THR A 247 -39.37 -10.33 -16.50
CA THR A 247 -38.47 -11.15 -17.34
C THR A 247 -37.80 -10.45 -18.53
N GLY A 248 -38.17 -9.21 -18.85
CA GLY A 248 -37.58 -8.40 -19.93
C GLY A 248 -36.38 -7.53 -19.52
N PHE A 249 -36.06 -7.44 -18.22
CA PHE A 249 -35.01 -6.56 -17.71
C PHE A 249 -33.80 -7.32 -17.15
N THR A 250 -32.62 -6.83 -17.51
CA THR A 250 -31.37 -7.23 -16.88
C THR A 250 -30.98 -6.22 -15.82
N LYS A 251 -30.61 -6.73 -14.64
CA LYS A 251 -30.19 -5.95 -13.48
C LYS A 251 -28.66 -5.83 -13.43
N LEU A 252 -28.15 -4.63 -13.12
CA LEU A 252 -26.74 -4.36 -12.84
C LEU A 252 -26.58 -3.74 -11.45
N VAL A 253 -25.73 -4.36 -10.64
CA VAL A 253 -25.36 -3.88 -9.30
C VAL A 253 -23.95 -3.30 -9.38
N GLN A 254 -23.85 -1.98 -9.55
CA GLN A 254 -22.57 -1.30 -9.76
C GLN A 254 -22.58 0.10 -9.15
N THR A 255 -21.39 0.59 -8.79
CA THR A 255 -21.17 1.99 -8.39
C THR A 255 -21.00 2.92 -9.59
N GLY A 256 -20.74 2.34 -10.77
CA GLY A 256 -20.63 3.06 -12.03
C GLY A 256 -21.93 3.78 -12.36
N ARG A 257 -21.80 5.02 -12.84
CA ARG A 257 -22.94 5.88 -13.20
C ARG A 257 -23.53 5.56 -14.56
N THR A 258 -22.98 4.56 -15.24
CA THR A 258 -23.17 4.31 -16.67
C THR A 258 -23.73 2.91 -16.85
N VAL A 259 -24.77 2.73 -17.67
CA VAL A 259 -25.09 1.40 -18.19
C VAL A 259 -24.17 1.16 -19.38
N PRO A 260 -23.21 0.21 -19.28
CA PRO A 260 -22.30 -0.08 -20.37
C PRO A 260 -23.08 -0.56 -21.59
N ARG A 261 -22.51 -0.41 -22.80
CA ARG A 261 -23.20 -0.77 -24.04
C ARG A 261 -23.74 -2.19 -24.02
N GLN A 262 -25.04 -2.30 -24.28
CA GLN A 262 -25.75 -3.56 -24.38
C GLN A 262 -26.33 -3.72 -25.78
N SER A 263 -26.34 -4.95 -26.26
CA SER A 263 -26.97 -5.31 -27.53
C SER A 263 -28.44 -5.63 -27.30
N PHE A 264 -29.33 -4.94 -28.01
CA PHE A 264 -30.77 -5.14 -27.93
C PHE A 264 -31.31 -5.72 -29.24
N SER A 265 -32.28 -6.62 -29.12
CA SER A 265 -33.02 -7.19 -30.26
C SER A 265 -34.54 -7.06 -30.07
N PRO A 266 -35.08 -5.84 -29.89
CA PRO A 266 -36.52 -5.63 -29.72
C PRO A 266 -37.26 -5.97 -31.02
N ASN A 267 -38.45 -6.55 -30.89
CA ASN A 267 -39.37 -6.78 -32.01
C ASN A 267 -40.71 -6.10 -31.71
N ASN A 268 -40.90 -4.88 -32.24
CA ASN A 268 -42.01 -4.00 -31.87
C ASN A 268 -42.11 -3.76 -30.35
N GLN A 269 -40.97 -3.50 -29.72
CA GLN A 269 -40.85 -3.28 -28.28
C GLN A 269 -40.06 -2.01 -27.98
N TYR A 270 -40.34 -1.40 -26.84
CA TYR A 270 -39.61 -0.29 -26.29
C TYR A 270 -38.26 -0.74 -25.73
N VAL A 271 -37.23 0.08 -25.92
CA VAL A 271 -35.94 -0.08 -25.24
C VAL A 271 -35.96 0.75 -23.97
N TRP A 272 -35.54 0.13 -22.87
CA TRP A 272 -35.61 0.71 -21.54
C TRP A 272 -34.25 0.74 -20.84
N PHE A 273 -34.01 1.80 -20.10
CA PHE A 273 -33.03 1.86 -19.03
C PHE A 273 -33.68 2.46 -17.77
N ILE A 274 -33.22 2.03 -16.60
CA ILE A 274 -33.61 2.59 -15.31
C ILE A 274 -32.33 2.93 -14.55
N SER A 275 -32.25 4.18 -14.09
CA SER A 275 -31.09 4.71 -13.37
C SER A 275 -31.54 5.55 -12.17
N THR A 276 -30.73 5.62 -11.12
CA THR A 276 -30.96 6.54 -10.00
C THR A 276 -30.52 7.98 -10.29
N ARG A 277 -30.10 8.27 -11.53
CA ARG A 277 -29.66 9.60 -11.97
C ARG A 277 -30.54 10.12 -13.08
N SER A 278 -30.89 11.40 -12.96
CA SER A 278 -31.52 12.20 -14.00
C SER A 278 -30.49 12.79 -14.96
N GLY A 279 -30.96 13.27 -16.11
CA GLY A 279 -30.16 13.99 -17.10
C GLY A 279 -29.16 13.12 -17.87
N MET A 280 -29.35 11.80 -17.89
CA MET A 280 -28.51 10.90 -18.68
C MET A 280 -28.91 10.89 -20.16
N THR A 281 -27.95 10.60 -21.02
CA THR A 281 -28.15 10.50 -22.47
C THR A 281 -27.95 9.05 -22.93
N VAL A 282 -28.87 8.57 -23.76
CA VAL A 282 -28.72 7.28 -24.45
C VAL A 282 -27.87 7.47 -25.69
N TYR A 283 -26.86 6.62 -25.89
CA TYR A 283 -26.03 6.60 -27.09
C TYR A 283 -26.22 5.28 -27.84
N ASP A 284 -26.12 5.32 -29.16
CA ASP A 284 -26.13 4.12 -29.99
C ASP A 284 -24.73 3.49 -30.17
N GLU A 285 -24.66 2.40 -30.93
CA GLU A 285 -23.42 1.71 -31.26
C GLU A 285 -22.35 2.60 -31.92
N ASN A 286 -22.78 3.65 -32.63
CA ASN A 286 -21.91 4.62 -33.30
C ASN A 286 -21.54 5.80 -32.39
N ASN A 287 -21.85 5.70 -31.10
CA ASN A 287 -21.54 6.73 -30.11
C ASN A 287 -22.30 8.04 -30.34
N LEU A 288 -23.45 7.99 -31.03
CA LEU A 288 -24.31 9.13 -31.30
C LEU A 288 -25.43 9.23 -30.27
N ALA A 289 -25.61 10.43 -29.71
CA ALA A 289 -26.67 10.72 -28.74
C ALA A 289 -28.05 10.56 -29.38
N GLN A 290 -28.95 9.87 -28.68
CA GLN A 290 -30.27 9.52 -29.18
C GLN A 290 -31.33 10.44 -28.58
N SER A 291 -31.89 11.34 -29.40
CA SER A 291 -33.06 12.17 -29.04
C SER A 291 -34.38 11.38 -29.03
N GLY A 292 -34.33 10.11 -29.47
CA GLY A 292 -35.46 9.19 -29.55
C GLY A 292 -35.86 8.55 -28.22
N PHE A 293 -35.38 9.05 -27.08
CA PHE A 293 -35.73 8.57 -25.74
C PHE A 293 -36.41 9.67 -24.91
N THR A 294 -37.21 9.26 -23.93
CA THR A 294 -37.84 10.11 -22.92
C THR A 294 -37.34 9.72 -21.54
N GLU A 295 -37.06 10.72 -20.71
CA GLU A 295 -36.79 10.55 -19.29
C GLU A 295 -38.07 10.75 -18.48
N THR A 296 -38.33 9.88 -17.50
CA THR A 296 -39.47 10.02 -16.59
C THR A 296 -39.05 9.59 -15.19
N GLU A 297 -39.35 10.42 -14.19
CA GLU A 297 -39.13 10.07 -12.78
C GLU A 297 -40.11 8.98 -12.36
N ILE A 298 -39.61 7.96 -11.66
CA ILE A 298 -40.37 6.80 -11.21
C ILE A 298 -40.01 6.45 -9.76
N ASP A 299 -40.94 5.76 -9.11
CA ASP A 299 -40.77 5.14 -7.81
C ASP A 299 -40.36 3.67 -7.99
N LEU A 300 -39.06 3.39 -7.82
CA LEU A 300 -38.51 2.04 -7.94
C LEU A 300 -38.70 1.28 -6.62
N ARG A 301 -39.57 0.27 -6.64
CA ARG A 301 -39.78 -0.60 -5.48
C ARG A 301 -38.67 -1.65 -5.38
N LEU A 302 -37.95 -1.65 -4.26
CA LEU A 302 -36.88 -2.60 -3.93
C LEU A 302 -37.46 -3.93 -3.39
N PRO A 303 -36.67 -5.03 -3.39
CA PRO A 303 -37.15 -6.34 -2.95
C PRO A 303 -37.64 -6.41 -1.49
N ASP A 304 -37.14 -5.54 -0.61
CA ASP A 304 -37.58 -5.38 0.77
C ASP A 304 -38.89 -4.58 0.92
N GLY A 305 -39.44 -4.09 -0.18
CA GLY A 305 -40.67 -3.32 -0.25
C GLY A 305 -40.47 -1.82 -0.05
N THR A 306 -39.24 -1.35 0.19
CA THR A 306 -38.92 0.09 0.19
C THR A 306 -38.96 0.66 -1.22
N THR A 307 -39.00 1.98 -1.33
CA THR A 307 -39.03 2.69 -2.61
C THR A 307 -37.85 3.64 -2.71
N GLU A 308 -37.22 3.69 -3.87
CA GLU A 308 -36.17 4.63 -4.23
C GLU A 308 -36.56 5.45 -5.44
N LYS A 309 -36.15 6.72 -5.45
CA LYS A 309 -36.34 7.56 -6.63
C LYS A 309 -35.42 7.09 -7.75
N ALA A 310 -35.98 6.88 -8.93
CA ALA A 310 -35.24 6.54 -10.14
C ALA A 310 -35.80 7.26 -11.36
N TYR A 311 -35.13 7.08 -12.49
CA TYR A 311 -35.44 7.70 -13.77
C TYR A 311 -35.44 6.61 -14.84
N ALA A 312 -36.58 6.48 -15.50
CA ALA A 312 -36.74 5.60 -16.65
C ALA A 312 -36.39 6.36 -17.94
N TYR A 313 -35.55 5.75 -18.77
CA TYR A 313 -35.18 6.21 -20.10
C TYR A 313 -35.77 5.24 -21.13
N VAL A 314 -36.80 5.68 -21.84
CA VAL A 314 -37.62 4.81 -22.70
C VAL A 314 -37.60 5.33 -24.12
N SER A 315 -37.49 4.45 -25.10
CA SER A 315 -37.61 4.88 -26.50
C SER A 315 -39.01 5.47 -26.75
N LYS A 316 -39.11 6.58 -27.50
CA LYS A 316 -40.40 7.24 -27.81
C LYS A 316 -41.35 6.36 -28.61
N THR A 317 -40.80 5.48 -29.42
CA THR A 317 -41.54 4.53 -30.26
C THR A 317 -40.96 3.13 -30.07
N PRO A 318 -41.77 2.07 -30.30
CA PRO A 318 -41.26 0.71 -30.38
C PRO A 318 -40.17 0.60 -31.43
N LYS A 319 -39.20 -0.28 -31.17
CA LYS A 319 -38.07 -0.58 -32.03
C LYS A 319 -38.22 -2.00 -32.59
N THR A 320 -37.77 -2.16 -33.83
CA THR A 320 -37.61 -3.46 -34.49
C THR A 320 -36.21 -3.48 -35.09
N VAL A 321 -35.25 -3.96 -34.31
CA VAL A 321 -33.84 -4.04 -34.67
C VAL A 321 -33.25 -5.33 -34.09
N THR A 322 -32.13 -5.80 -34.65
CA THR A 322 -31.45 -7.01 -34.17
C THR A 322 -30.01 -6.67 -33.84
N GLY A 323 -29.59 -6.98 -32.61
CA GLY A 323 -28.21 -6.82 -32.19
C GLY A 323 -27.74 -5.37 -32.03
N PHE A 324 -28.66 -4.41 -31.94
CA PHE A 324 -28.32 -3.00 -31.98
C PHE A 324 -27.84 -2.50 -30.61
N GLY A 325 -26.69 -1.85 -30.56
CA GLY A 325 -26.06 -1.41 -29.32
C GLY A 325 -26.67 -0.11 -28.78
N TYR A 326 -27.01 -0.08 -27.49
CA TYR A 326 -27.28 1.16 -26.75
C TYR A 326 -26.54 1.18 -25.41
N ASP A 327 -26.03 2.35 -25.01
CA ASP A 327 -25.49 2.65 -23.67
C ASP A 327 -26.19 3.87 -23.04
N LEU A 328 -26.18 3.95 -21.70
CA LEU A 328 -26.72 5.09 -20.95
C LEU A 328 -25.59 5.74 -20.15
N ARG A 329 -25.26 7.00 -20.44
CA ARG A 329 -24.16 7.73 -19.78
C ARG A 329 -24.49 9.21 -19.57
N LEU A 330 -23.73 9.85 -18.69
CA LEU A 330 -23.81 11.31 -18.48
C LEU A 330 -23.23 12.07 -19.67
#